data_AF-A0A3D4R3I8-F1
#
_entry.id   AF-A0A3D4R3I8-F1
#
_cell.length_a   1.000
_cell.length_b   1.000
_cell.length_c   1.000
_cell.angle_alpha   90.00
_cell.angle_beta   90.00
_cell.angle_gamma   90.00
#
_symmetry.space_group_name_H-M   'P 1'
#
loop_
_entity.id
_entity.type
_entity.pdbx_description
1 polymer ?
#
loop_
_entity_poly.entity_id
_entity_poly.type
_entity_poly.pdbx_seq_one_letter_code
_entity_poly.pdbx_strand_id
1 'polypeptide(L)'
;MTGSDILVVVPHSGVAIPPEISLEDLTDEFTALLRNVDWYTQWLYDFRDILANRQLVFPYCSILLDANRDPADIDECVPVRDVFGRPIYRDGYEPSASMRAAWSDKYLKPFSRSIEENISAGAGLIFDGHSTITARGVADNQIDLMNFQHTQRDEKPLYYCPNIIVETYAAELRKHLPDILVTVNGSEYVQVHGHICAAHSVNALKRVGARAPAFIQETNEHLFKNEDGTPNVAQINRLRRAFAESLTQTLQSLQESQKVSMIDLHIGKQAYDYDCGVQALQTVMNYYGVEVDRDELMLTLGTTEDSGTPPQAMIAAAQSYGFE
;
A
#
# COMPACT_ATOMS: atom_id res chain seq x y z
N MET A 1 -3.27 13.15 9.01
CA MET A 1 -2.64 13.03 7.68
C MET A 1 -3.41 13.89 6.71
N THR A 2 -2.73 14.80 6.03
CA THR A 2 -3.27 15.65 4.95
C THR A 2 -2.96 15.00 3.60
N GLY A 3 -3.59 15.43 2.50
CA GLY A 3 -3.33 14.84 1.17
C GLY A 3 -1.86 14.93 0.71
N SER A 4 -1.09 15.89 1.26
CA SER A 4 0.37 16.00 1.12
C SER A 4 1.18 14.81 1.64
N ASP A 5 0.58 13.95 2.48
CA ASP A 5 1.23 12.80 3.09
C ASP A 5 1.17 11.56 2.19
N ILE A 6 0.45 11.63 1.07
CA ILE A 6 0.41 10.57 0.06
C ILE A 6 1.52 10.83 -0.96
N LEU A 7 2.38 9.83 -1.16
CA LEU A 7 3.31 9.76 -2.27
C LEU A 7 2.73 8.82 -3.33
N VAL A 8 2.28 9.39 -4.44
CA VAL A 8 1.89 8.61 -5.62
C VAL A 8 3.13 8.34 -6.46
N VAL A 9 3.38 7.07 -6.77
CA VAL A 9 4.48 6.64 -7.63
C VAL A 9 3.90 5.98 -8.87
N VAL A 10 4.33 6.39 -10.06
CA VAL A 10 3.92 5.80 -11.34
C VAL A 10 5.19 5.42 -12.12
N PRO A 11 5.64 4.16 -12.06
CA PRO A 11 6.93 3.76 -12.62
C PRO A 11 6.90 3.42 -14.12
N HIS A 12 5.72 3.12 -14.68
CA HIS A 12 5.64 2.43 -15.98
C HIS A 12 4.95 3.20 -17.11
N SER A 13 4.61 4.47 -16.89
CA SER A 13 3.90 5.29 -17.89
C SER A 13 4.80 6.14 -18.79
N GLY A 14 6.10 6.14 -18.51
CA GLY A 14 7.10 6.88 -19.26
C GLY A 14 7.33 6.31 -20.65
N VAL A 15 7.72 7.18 -21.59
CA VAL A 15 7.99 6.79 -22.99
C VAL A 15 9.27 7.41 -23.53
N ALA A 16 9.99 8.19 -22.72
CA ALA A 16 11.27 8.75 -23.13
C ALA A 16 12.27 7.61 -23.31
N ILE A 17 13.04 7.67 -24.39
CA ILE A 17 14.15 6.76 -24.64
C ILE A 17 15.42 7.46 -24.17
N PRO A 18 16.25 6.83 -23.32
CA PRO A 18 17.54 7.37 -22.94
C PRO A 18 18.36 7.76 -24.19
N PRO A 19 19.02 8.93 -24.20
CA PRO A 19 19.79 9.38 -25.37
C PRO A 19 20.95 8.45 -25.73
N GLU A 20 21.38 7.58 -24.82
CA GLU A 20 22.38 6.55 -25.07
C GLU A 20 21.87 5.38 -25.93
N ILE A 21 20.55 5.24 -26.08
CA ILE A 21 19.91 4.17 -26.85
C ILE A 21 19.43 4.77 -28.17
N SER A 22 20.05 4.39 -29.28
CA SER A 22 19.56 4.78 -30.59
C SER A 22 18.27 4.03 -30.91
N LEU A 23 17.29 4.73 -31.49
CA LEU A 23 16.10 4.07 -32.04
C LEU A 23 16.46 3.03 -33.11
N GLU A 24 17.58 3.22 -33.80
CA GLU A 24 18.06 2.28 -34.84
C GLU A 24 18.67 1.00 -34.25
N ASP A 25 19.01 0.99 -32.96
CA ASP A 25 19.53 -0.20 -32.27
C ASP A 25 18.38 -1.12 -31.83
N LEU A 26 17.15 -0.59 -31.77
CA LEU A 26 15.96 -1.31 -31.33
C LEU A 26 15.40 -2.20 -32.43
N THR A 27 14.77 -3.30 -32.02
CA THR A 27 14.11 -4.23 -32.94
C THR A 27 13.01 -3.54 -33.77
N ASP A 28 12.75 -4.03 -34.98
CA ASP A 28 11.68 -3.52 -35.84
C ASP A 28 10.28 -3.70 -35.20
N GLU A 29 10.16 -4.65 -34.28
CA GLU A 29 8.94 -4.94 -33.50
C GLU A 29 8.82 -4.07 -32.23
N PHE A 30 9.69 -3.08 -32.00
CA PHE A 30 9.73 -2.33 -30.74
C PHE A 30 8.40 -1.62 -30.46
N THR A 31 7.75 -1.08 -31.49
CA THR A 31 6.41 -0.47 -31.36
C THR A 31 5.36 -1.46 -30.84
N ALA A 32 5.46 -2.76 -31.17
CA ALA A 32 4.57 -3.78 -30.63
C ALA A 32 4.84 -4.03 -29.13
N LEU A 33 6.10 -3.91 -28.68
CA LEU A 33 6.47 -4.02 -27.27
C LEU A 33 5.91 -2.86 -26.43
N LEU A 34 5.78 -1.67 -27.01
CA LEU A 34 5.23 -0.50 -26.32
C LEU A 34 3.78 -0.69 -25.85
N ARG A 35 3.06 -1.72 -26.33
CA ARG A 35 1.73 -2.07 -25.80
C ARG A 35 1.76 -2.49 -24.32
N ASN A 36 2.93 -2.90 -23.82
CA ASN A 36 3.13 -3.30 -22.43
C ASN A 36 3.54 -2.12 -21.51
N VAL A 37 3.54 -0.88 -22.03
CA VAL A 37 3.71 0.34 -21.22
C VAL A 37 2.37 0.72 -20.58
N ASP A 38 2.41 1.25 -19.36
CA ASP A 38 1.24 1.70 -18.61
C ASP A 38 0.73 3.05 -19.14
N TRP A 39 0.24 3.06 -20.37
CA TRP A 39 -0.19 4.29 -21.06
C TRP A 39 -1.28 5.03 -20.30
N TYR A 40 -1.10 6.34 -20.16
CA TYR A 40 -2.02 7.29 -19.51
C TYR A 40 -2.19 7.13 -18.00
N THR A 41 -1.50 6.17 -17.37
CA THR A 41 -1.51 5.91 -15.94
C THR A 41 -1.05 7.14 -15.13
N GLN A 42 -0.10 7.92 -15.64
CA GLN A 42 0.28 9.20 -15.02
C GLN A 42 -0.87 10.21 -14.94
N TRP A 43 -1.85 10.18 -15.84
CA TRP A 43 -3.04 11.05 -15.78
C TRP A 43 -4.10 10.47 -14.84
N LEU A 44 -4.25 9.15 -14.83
CA LEU A 44 -5.16 8.42 -13.95
C LEU A 44 -4.81 8.61 -12.47
N TYR A 45 -3.51 8.65 -12.15
CA TYR A 45 -3.03 8.83 -10.78
C TYR A 45 -2.54 10.25 -10.47
N ASP A 46 -2.89 11.25 -11.29
CA ASP A 46 -2.62 12.66 -10.96
C ASP A 46 -3.76 13.25 -10.14
N PHE A 47 -3.54 13.35 -8.83
CA PHE A 47 -4.48 13.93 -7.87
C PHE A 47 -4.00 15.28 -7.31
N ARG A 48 -2.95 15.88 -7.88
CA ARG A 48 -2.28 17.02 -7.25
C ARG A 48 -3.21 18.24 -7.10
N ASP A 49 -4.16 18.41 -8.01
CA ASP A 49 -5.18 19.47 -7.94
C ASP A 49 -6.30 19.17 -6.92
N ILE A 50 -6.44 17.92 -6.46
CA ILE A 50 -7.48 17.48 -5.53
C ILE A 50 -6.90 17.33 -4.11
N LEU A 51 -5.76 16.65 -3.99
CA LEU A 51 -5.15 16.26 -2.70
C LEU A 51 -3.91 17.06 -2.33
N ALA A 52 -3.32 17.80 -3.28
CA ALA A 52 -1.97 18.37 -3.13
C ALA A 52 -0.92 17.30 -2.71
N ASN A 53 -1.05 16.08 -3.23
CA ASN A 53 -0.16 14.95 -2.94
C ASN A 53 1.23 15.15 -3.56
N ARG A 54 2.19 14.36 -3.09
CA ARG A 54 3.50 14.19 -3.73
C ARG A 54 3.34 13.20 -4.88
N GLN A 55 4.00 13.44 -6.00
CA GLN A 55 3.95 12.55 -7.16
C GLN A 55 5.35 12.36 -7.76
N LEU A 56 5.70 11.10 -8.02
CA LEU A 56 6.87 10.71 -8.79
C LEU A 56 6.41 9.89 -9.99
N VAL A 57 6.75 10.35 -11.20
CA VAL A 57 6.52 9.61 -12.45
C VAL A 57 7.86 9.32 -13.06
N PHE A 58 8.16 8.05 -13.34
CA PHE A 58 9.38 7.69 -14.03
C PHE A 58 9.22 8.02 -15.53
N PRO A 59 10.08 8.88 -16.11
CA PRO A 59 9.82 9.43 -17.45
C PRO A 59 10.24 8.51 -18.60
N TYR A 60 11.09 7.51 -18.33
CA TYR A 60 11.65 6.64 -19.35
C TYR A 60 10.76 5.41 -19.60
N CYS A 61 10.87 4.86 -20.81
CA CYS A 61 10.14 3.67 -21.24
C CYS A 61 10.48 2.45 -20.36
N SER A 62 9.46 1.86 -19.72
CA SER A 62 9.61 0.69 -18.84
C SER A 62 10.15 -0.56 -19.55
N ILE A 63 9.99 -0.63 -20.88
CA ILE A 63 10.58 -1.70 -21.69
C ILE A 63 12.11 -1.62 -21.71
N LEU A 64 12.68 -0.42 -21.61
CA LEU A 64 14.13 -0.20 -21.64
C LEU A 64 14.73 -0.09 -20.24
N LEU A 65 14.00 0.55 -19.31
CA LEU A 65 14.40 0.81 -17.94
C LEU A 65 13.20 0.57 -17.02
N ASP A 66 13.18 -0.55 -16.30
CA ASP A 66 12.10 -0.89 -15.38
C ASP A 66 12.38 -0.35 -13.97
N ALA A 67 11.73 0.76 -13.62
CA ALA A 67 11.86 1.39 -12.30
C ALA A 67 11.16 0.64 -11.15
N ASN A 68 10.37 -0.41 -11.46
CA ASN A 68 9.78 -1.29 -10.45
C ASN A 68 10.52 -2.65 -10.34
N ARG A 69 11.81 -2.66 -10.73
CA ARG A 69 12.77 -3.74 -10.50
C ARG A 69 13.95 -3.24 -9.68
N ASP A 70 14.66 -4.17 -9.04
CA ASP A 70 15.83 -3.84 -8.23
C ASP A 70 16.92 -3.23 -9.11
N PRO A 71 17.38 -1.99 -8.86
CA PRO A 71 18.48 -1.38 -9.61
C PRO A 71 19.79 -2.18 -9.58
N ALA A 72 19.96 -3.11 -8.63
CA ALA A 72 21.10 -4.03 -8.57
C ALA A 72 20.94 -5.25 -9.49
N ASP A 73 19.71 -5.64 -9.84
CA ASP A 73 19.41 -6.75 -10.75
C ASP A 73 19.29 -6.22 -12.19
N ILE A 74 20.43 -6.06 -12.85
CA ILE A 74 20.48 -5.49 -14.20
C ILE A 74 19.70 -6.31 -15.23
N ASP A 75 19.53 -7.63 -15.00
CA ASP A 75 18.79 -8.54 -15.89
C ASP A 75 17.30 -8.27 -15.90
N GLU A 76 16.75 -7.78 -14.80
CA GLU A 76 15.35 -7.36 -14.75
C GLU A 76 15.17 -5.87 -15.01
N CYS A 77 16.03 -5.01 -14.45
CA CYS A 77 15.78 -3.56 -14.46
C CYS A 77 16.25 -2.86 -15.75
N VAL A 78 17.18 -3.46 -16.50
CA VAL A 78 17.61 -2.97 -17.82
C VAL A 78 17.64 -4.17 -18.78
N PRO A 79 16.47 -4.68 -19.19
CA PRO A 79 16.39 -5.95 -19.90
C PRO A 79 16.89 -5.83 -21.35
N VAL A 80 17.38 -6.94 -21.90
CA VAL A 80 17.66 -7.10 -23.36
C VAL A 80 16.57 -7.89 -24.09
N ARG A 81 15.67 -8.52 -23.32
CA ARG A 81 14.50 -9.27 -23.79
C ARG A 81 13.29 -8.91 -22.94
N ASP A 82 12.12 -8.88 -23.54
CA ASP A 82 10.89 -8.67 -22.78
C ASP A 82 10.51 -9.89 -21.91
N VAL A 83 9.40 -9.78 -21.19
CA VAL A 83 8.88 -10.84 -20.31
C VAL A 83 8.50 -12.14 -21.05
N PHE A 84 8.36 -12.10 -22.38
CA PHE A 84 8.08 -13.26 -23.24
C PHE A 84 9.34 -13.75 -23.98
N GLY A 85 10.52 -13.19 -23.68
CA GLY A 85 11.79 -13.55 -24.29
C GLY A 85 12.05 -12.93 -25.67
N ARG A 86 11.17 -12.03 -26.14
CA ARG A 86 11.34 -11.31 -27.42
C ARG A 86 12.50 -10.31 -27.29
N PRO A 87 13.38 -10.21 -28.29
CA PRO A 87 14.51 -9.27 -28.24
C PRO A 87 14.01 -7.82 -28.25
N ILE A 88 14.65 -6.96 -27.46
CA ILE A 88 14.38 -5.51 -27.44
C ILE A 88 15.26 -4.79 -28.46
N TYR A 89 16.49 -5.27 -28.65
CA TYR A 89 17.48 -4.72 -29.57
C TYR A 89 17.60 -5.61 -30.81
N ARG A 90 18.15 -5.06 -31.89
CA ARG A 90 18.59 -5.83 -33.05
C ARG A 90 19.78 -6.71 -32.67
N ASP A 91 19.94 -7.80 -33.40
CA ASP A 91 21.04 -8.75 -33.20
C ASP A 91 22.40 -8.05 -33.29
N GLY A 92 23.20 -8.14 -32.24
CA GLY A 92 24.51 -7.51 -32.13
C GLY A 92 24.50 -6.05 -31.64
N TYR A 93 23.32 -5.49 -31.35
CA TYR A 93 23.14 -4.14 -30.80
C TYR A 93 22.68 -4.16 -29.33
N GLU A 94 22.65 -5.33 -28.70
CA GLU A 94 22.36 -5.42 -27.27
C GLU A 94 23.42 -4.66 -26.44
N PRO A 95 22.99 -3.84 -25.47
CA PRO A 95 23.92 -3.16 -24.58
C PRO A 95 24.66 -4.17 -23.71
N SER A 96 25.95 -3.93 -23.51
CA SER A 96 26.75 -4.76 -22.61
C SER A 96 26.27 -4.63 -21.15
N ALA A 97 26.63 -5.59 -20.30
CA ALA A 97 26.33 -5.53 -18.87
C ALA A 97 26.85 -4.25 -18.20
N SER A 98 28.00 -3.72 -18.63
CA SER A 98 28.57 -2.48 -18.08
C SER A 98 27.78 -1.24 -18.50
N MET A 99 27.29 -1.19 -19.75
CA MET A 99 26.39 -0.13 -20.21
C MET A 99 25.07 -0.15 -19.42
N ARG A 100 24.48 -1.34 -19.27
CA ARG A 100 23.24 -1.55 -18.53
C ARG A 100 23.37 -1.14 -17.06
N ALA A 101 24.46 -1.54 -16.40
CA ALA A 101 24.76 -1.10 -15.04
C ALA A 101 24.91 0.42 -14.92
N ALA A 102 25.62 1.05 -15.87
CA ALA A 102 25.77 2.50 -15.90
C ALA A 102 24.42 3.23 -16.09
N TRP A 103 23.49 2.68 -16.88
CA TRP A 103 22.15 3.22 -17.03
C TRP A 103 21.30 3.04 -15.78
N SER A 104 21.37 1.89 -15.11
CA SER A 104 20.73 1.69 -13.81
C SER A 104 21.23 2.71 -12.77
N ASP A 105 22.55 2.91 -12.69
CA ASP A 105 23.17 3.91 -11.80
C ASP A 105 22.71 5.35 -12.12
N LYS A 106 22.55 5.66 -13.40
CA LYS A 106 22.20 6.99 -13.87
C LYS A 106 20.71 7.31 -13.71
N TYR A 107 19.82 6.33 -13.90
CA TYR A 107 18.38 6.57 -14.02
C TYR A 107 17.56 5.92 -12.90
N LEU A 108 17.84 4.65 -12.56
CA LEU A 108 17.00 3.87 -11.65
C LEU A 108 17.34 4.13 -10.18
N LYS A 109 18.63 4.12 -9.82
CA LYS A 109 19.06 4.41 -8.44
C LYS A 109 18.63 5.81 -7.97
N PRO A 110 18.73 6.88 -8.77
CA PRO A 110 18.23 8.20 -8.37
C PRO A 110 16.71 8.24 -8.21
N PHE A 111 15.96 7.51 -9.04
CA PHE A 111 14.50 7.41 -8.89
C PHE A 111 14.12 6.71 -7.58
N SER A 112 14.71 5.56 -7.29
CA SER A 112 14.52 4.85 -6.01
C SER A 112 14.89 5.72 -4.80
N ARG A 113 16.02 6.45 -4.87
CA ARG A 113 16.39 7.42 -3.82
C ARG A 113 15.36 8.53 -3.63
N SER A 114 14.79 9.04 -4.73
CA SER A 114 13.77 10.10 -4.66
C SER A 114 12.53 9.66 -3.88
N ILE A 115 12.20 8.36 -3.89
CA ILE A 115 11.10 7.79 -3.08
C ILE A 115 11.45 7.91 -1.59
N GLU A 116 12.65 7.47 -1.19
CA GLU A 116 13.12 7.57 0.20
C GLU A 116 13.19 9.03 0.70
N GLU A 117 13.63 9.94 -0.16
CA GLU A 117 13.67 11.38 0.11
C GLU A 117 12.27 11.93 0.36
N ASN A 118 11.27 11.54 -0.43
CA ASN A 118 9.87 11.96 -0.23
C ASN A 118 9.27 11.40 1.07
N ILE A 119 9.57 10.15 1.42
CA ILE A 119 9.16 9.53 2.69
C ILE A 119 9.82 10.26 3.86
N SER A 120 11.12 10.56 3.76
CA SER A 120 11.85 11.31 4.77
C SER A 120 11.33 12.74 4.92
N ALA A 121 10.88 13.35 3.83
CA ALA A 121 10.22 14.67 3.79
C ALA A 121 8.74 14.64 4.24
N GLY A 122 8.24 13.50 4.74
CA GLY A 122 6.96 13.40 5.42
C GLY A 122 5.89 12.59 4.71
N ALA A 123 6.16 11.98 3.55
CA ALA A 123 5.18 11.06 2.97
C ALA A 123 4.94 9.87 3.92
N GLY A 124 3.67 9.66 4.27
CA GLY A 124 3.20 8.67 5.24
C GLY A 124 2.54 7.46 4.61
N LEU A 125 2.22 7.50 3.31
CA LEU A 125 1.65 6.40 2.54
C LEU A 125 2.23 6.44 1.11
N ILE A 126 2.65 5.28 0.59
CA ILE A 126 3.03 5.12 -0.81
C ILE A 126 1.86 4.49 -1.56
N PHE A 127 1.43 5.15 -2.62
CA PHE A 127 0.45 4.63 -3.57
C PHE A 127 1.20 4.29 -4.86
N ASP A 128 1.43 3.00 -5.11
CA ASP A 128 2.10 2.53 -6.32
C ASP A 128 1.07 2.24 -7.42
N GLY A 129 1.01 3.12 -8.41
CA GLY A 129 -0.05 3.18 -9.41
C GLY A 129 0.36 2.52 -10.72
N HIS A 130 -0.37 1.47 -11.09
CA HIS A 130 -0.19 0.71 -12.32
C HIS A 130 -1.48 0.56 -13.11
N SER A 131 -1.32 0.13 -14.36
CA SER A 131 -2.43 -0.30 -15.21
C SER A 131 -2.15 -1.66 -15.82
N THR A 132 -3.21 -2.42 -16.04
CA THR A 132 -3.11 -3.75 -16.62
C THR A 132 -4.16 -3.99 -17.71
N ILE A 133 -4.02 -5.08 -18.43
CA ILE A 133 -5.04 -5.64 -19.32
C ILE A 133 -5.80 -6.76 -18.59
N THR A 134 -6.78 -7.37 -19.27
CA THR A 134 -7.44 -8.58 -18.78
C THR A 134 -6.46 -9.77 -18.82
N ALA A 135 -5.70 -9.93 -17.75
CA ALA A 135 -4.69 -10.96 -17.57
C ALA A 135 -4.45 -11.23 -16.09
N ARG A 136 -3.76 -12.34 -15.77
CA ARG A 136 -3.30 -12.64 -14.40
C ARG A 136 -4.41 -12.61 -13.35
N GLY A 137 -5.61 -13.07 -13.71
CA GLY A 137 -6.78 -13.07 -12.82
C GLY A 137 -7.49 -11.73 -12.66
N VAL A 138 -7.12 -10.70 -13.43
CA VAL A 138 -7.82 -9.40 -13.49
C VAL A 138 -8.84 -9.41 -14.63
N ALA A 139 -10.11 -9.13 -14.32
CA ALA A 139 -11.20 -8.95 -15.28
C ALA A 139 -11.15 -7.56 -15.95
N ASP A 140 -11.88 -7.40 -17.05
CA ASP A 140 -11.94 -6.15 -17.83
C ASP A 140 -12.48 -4.96 -17.03
N ASN A 141 -13.43 -5.20 -16.13
CA ASN A 141 -14.04 -4.19 -15.28
C ASN A 141 -13.45 -4.13 -13.85
N GLN A 142 -12.18 -4.48 -13.68
CA GLN A 142 -11.57 -4.68 -12.35
C GLN A 142 -10.47 -3.67 -11.99
N ILE A 143 -10.44 -3.33 -10.71
CA ILE A 143 -9.31 -2.72 -10.00
C ILE A 143 -8.86 -3.73 -8.94
N ASP A 144 -7.60 -4.14 -8.98
CA ASP A 144 -7.01 -4.99 -7.94
C ASP A 144 -6.04 -4.19 -7.07
N LEU A 145 -6.14 -4.38 -5.76
CA LEU A 145 -5.33 -3.72 -4.76
C LEU A 145 -4.45 -4.73 -4.05
N MET A 146 -3.16 -4.45 -3.88
CA MET A 146 -2.24 -5.43 -3.32
C MET A 146 -1.38 -4.82 -2.22
N ASN A 147 -1.44 -5.40 -1.03
CA ASN A 147 -0.63 -4.98 0.12
C ASN A 147 0.46 -5.99 0.47
N PHE A 148 0.70 -7.01 -0.36
CA PHE A 148 1.81 -7.94 -0.17
C PHE A 148 2.27 -8.55 -1.49
N GLN A 149 3.46 -9.17 -1.47
CA GLN A 149 3.92 -10.12 -2.48
C GLN A 149 4.37 -11.44 -1.85
N HIS A 150 4.31 -12.52 -2.63
CA HIS A 150 4.97 -13.79 -2.34
C HIS A 150 5.48 -14.39 -3.65
N THR A 151 6.74 -14.08 -3.97
CA THR A 151 7.43 -14.53 -5.17
C THR A 151 8.35 -15.72 -4.86
N GLN A 152 8.95 -16.31 -5.90
CA GLN A 152 9.97 -17.36 -5.70
C GLN A 152 11.22 -16.87 -4.94
N ARG A 153 11.43 -15.55 -4.85
CA ARG A 153 12.54 -14.93 -4.12
C ARG A 153 12.24 -14.79 -2.62
N ASP A 154 10.98 -14.91 -2.22
CA ASP A 154 10.53 -14.62 -0.87
C ASP A 154 10.40 -15.92 -0.05
N GLU A 155 11.17 -16.03 1.04
CA GLU A 155 11.01 -17.15 1.99
C GLU A 155 9.62 -17.16 2.66
N LYS A 156 9.04 -15.96 2.83
CA LYS A 156 7.73 -15.72 3.45
C LYS A 156 7.07 -14.51 2.77
N PRO A 157 5.73 -14.39 2.80
CA PRO A 157 5.06 -13.22 2.23
C PRO A 157 5.61 -11.90 2.79
N LEU A 158 5.91 -10.96 1.89
CA LEU A 158 6.36 -9.61 2.21
C LEU A 158 5.15 -8.67 2.19
N TYR A 159 4.70 -8.27 3.38
CA TYR A 159 3.59 -7.32 3.53
C TYR A 159 4.09 -5.87 3.49
N TYR A 160 3.43 -5.05 2.68
CA TYR A 160 3.72 -3.64 2.48
C TYR A 160 2.96 -2.73 3.44
N CYS A 161 1.78 -3.16 3.89
CA CYS A 161 0.98 -2.49 4.90
C CYS A 161 -0.01 -3.44 5.58
N PRO A 162 -0.57 -3.07 6.74
CA PRO A 162 -1.64 -3.85 7.37
C PRO A 162 -2.90 -3.89 6.52
N ASN A 163 -3.65 -5.00 6.56
CA ASN A 163 -4.88 -5.20 5.76
C ASN A 163 -5.90 -4.07 5.94
N ILE A 164 -6.00 -3.49 7.15
CA ILE A 164 -6.95 -2.41 7.42
C ILE A 164 -6.78 -1.20 6.48
N ILE A 165 -5.57 -0.90 6.00
CA ILE A 165 -5.35 0.22 5.08
C ILE A 165 -5.97 -0.08 3.72
N VAL A 166 -5.61 -1.22 3.13
CA VAL A 166 -6.06 -1.60 1.78
C VAL A 166 -7.55 -1.95 1.76
N GLU A 167 -8.07 -2.61 2.80
CA GLU A 167 -9.50 -2.96 2.89
C GLU A 167 -10.38 -1.73 3.10
N THR A 168 -9.92 -0.75 3.87
CA THR A 168 -10.65 0.53 4.02
C THR A 168 -10.69 1.25 2.67
N TYR A 169 -9.57 1.33 1.96
CA TYR A 169 -9.52 1.94 0.62
C TYR A 169 -10.40 1.19 -0.39
N ALA A 170 -10.38 -0.14 -0.37
CA ALA A 170 -11.24 -0.97 -1.20
C ALA A 170 -12.73 -0.71 -0.91
N ALA A 171 -13.11 -0.60 0.36
CA ALA A 171 -14.48 -0.31 0.76
C ALA A 171 -14.95 1.06 0.27
N GLU A 172 -14.11 2.10 0.37
CA GLU A 172 -14.41 3.42 -0.17
C GLU A 172 -14.53 3.39 -1.70
N LEU A 173 -13.60 2.74 -2.41
CA LEU A 173 -13.69 2.60 -3.86
C LEU A 173 -15.00 1.93 -4.30
N ARG A 174 -15.44 0.87 -3.63
CA ARG A 174 -16.71 0.18 -3.93
C ARG A 174 -17.93 1.10 -3.75
N LYS A 175 -17.88 2.09 -2.84
CA LYS A 175 -18.95 3.09 -2.69
C LYS A 175 -18.94 4.10 -3.84
N HIS A 176 -17.77 4.58 -4.25
CA HIS A 176 -17.62 5.57 -5.31
C HIS A 176 -17.77 4.98 -6.73
N LEU A 177 -17.50 3.68 -6.88
CA LEU A 177 -17.47 2.96 -8.16
C LEU A 177 -18.25 1.63 -8.05
N PRO A 178 -19.58 1.66 -7.84
CA PRO A 178 -20.38 0.46 -7.59
C PRO A 178 -20.41 -0.55 -8.74
N ASP A 179 -20.13 -0.09 -9.97
CA ASP A 179 -20.15 -0.92 -11.19
C ASP A 179 -18.78 -1.54 -11.52
N ILE A 180 -17.74 -1.24 -10.71
CA ILE A 180 -16.37 -1.73 -10.93
C ILE A 180 -16.06 -2.81 -9.88
N LEU A 181 -15.51 -3.93 -10.36
CA LEU A 181 -15.04 -4.99 -9.47
C LEU A 181 -13.78 -4.52 -8.75
N VAL A 182 -13.85 -4.33 -7.43
CA VAL A 182 -12.68 -3.98 -6.61
C VAL A 182 -12.29 -5.18 -5.76
N THR A 183 -11.08 -5.69 -5.96
CA THR A 183 -10.53 -6.82 -5.22
C THR A 183 -9.31 -6.41 -4.40
N VAL A 184 -9.01 -7.20 -3.36
CA VAL A 184 -7.82 -7.04 -2.54
C VAL A 184 -7.04 -8.34 -2.59
N ASN A 185 -5.80 -8.29 -3.09
CA ASN A 185 -4.93 -9.42 -3.33
C ASN A 185 -5.61 -10.52 -4.17
N GLY A 186 -6.46 -10.11 -5.12
CA GLY A 186 -7.33 -11.03 -5.86
C GLY A 186 -6.69 -11.59 -7.12
N SER A 187 -5.64 -10.94 -7.63
CA SER A 187 -4.97 -11.32 -8.87
C SER A 187 -3.68 -12.12 -8.62
N GLU A 188 -3.14 -12.70 -9.69
CA GLU A 188 -1.84 -13.39 -9.70
C GLU A 188 -0.67 -12.40 -9.58
N TYR A 189 -0.91 -11.08 -9.60
CA TYR A 189 0.15 -10.08 -9.44
C TYR A 189 0.79 -10.10 -8.05
N VAL A 190 0.15 -10.70 -7.04
CA VAL A 190 0.79 -10.97 -5.73
C VAL A 190 2.02 -11.88 -5.84
N GLN A 191 2.19 -12.59 -6.97
CA GLN A 191 3.36 -13.43 -7.26
C GLN A 191 4.43 -12.70 -8.11
N VAL A 192 4.20 -11.45 -8.45
CA VAL A 192 5.13 -10.60 -9.21
C VAL A 192 5.87 -9.68 -8.26
N HIS A 193 7.18 -9.58 -8.42
CA HIS A 193 7.99 -8.69 -7.59
C HIS A 193 7.76 -7.22 -7.96
N GLY A 194 7.25 -6.43 -7.03
CA GLY A 194 7.15 -4.97 -7.15
C GLY A 194 8.22 -4.30 -6.29
N HIS A 195 9.35 -3.92 -6.90
CA HIS A 195 10.51 -3.43 -6.15
C HIS A 195 10.23 -2.17 -5.33
N ILE A 196 9.40 -1.24 -5.82
CA ILE A 196 9.08 0.00 -5.13
C ILE A 196 8.47 -0.29 -3.76
N CYS A 197 7.39 -1.08 -3.72
CA CYS A 197 6.79 -1.49 -2.46
C CYS A 197 7.75 -2.37 -1.65
N ALA A 198 8.44 -3.34 -2.26
CA ALA A 198 9.33 -4.22 -1.52
C ALA A 198 10.51 -3.49 -0.82
N ALA A 199 11.10 -2.49 -1.46
CA ALA A 199 12.25 -1.75 -0.95
C ALA A 199 11.87 -0.63 0.02
N HIS A 200 10.77 0.08 -0.26
CA HIS A 200 10.44 1.34 0.42
C HIS A 200 9.27 1.23 1.40
N SER A 201 8.62 0.06 1.50
CA SER A 201 7.48 -0.11 2.40
C SER A 201 7.81 -0.66 3.78
N VAL A 202 6.87 -0.51 4.71
CA VAL A 202 6.89 -1.16 6.02
C VAL A 202 5.48 -1.57 6.43
N ASN A 203 5.32 -2.81 6.90
CA ASN A 203 4.05 -3.31 7.44
C ASN A 203 3.69 -2.66 8.79
N ALA A 204 3.31 -1.39 8.76
CA ALA A 204 2.90 -0.59 9.91
C ALA A 204 1.83 0.43 9.49
N LEU A 205 1.06 0.96 10.43
CA LEU A 205 0.04 1.98 10.14
C LEU A 205 0.62 3.36 9.80
N LYS A 206 1.92 3.58 10.04
CA LYS A 206 2.63 4.85 9.86
C LYS A 206 4.05 4.59 9.37
N ARG A 207 4.68 5.64 8.83
CA ARG A 207 6.10 5.67 8.48
C ARG A 207 7.00 5.23 9.64
N VAL A 208 8.01 4.42 9.33
CA VAL A 208 9.10 4.02 10.23
C VAL A 208 10.43 4.33 9.53
N GLY A 209 11.15 5.33 10.01
CA GLY A 209 12.38 5.80 9.36
C GLY A 209 12.11 6.32 7.93
N ALA A 210 12.84 5.79 6.95
CA ALA A 210 12.70 6.11 5.52
C ALA A 210 11.73 5.18 4.77
N ARG A 211 10.89 4.42 5.49
CA ARG A 211 9.88 3.51 4.91
C ARG A 211 8.48 3.87 5.36
N ALA A 212 7.49 3.71 4.48
CA ALA A 212 6.08 4.02 4.76
C ALA A 212 5.16 2.84 4.40
N PRO A 213 3.95 2.69 4.99
CA PRO A 213 2.98 1.76 4.44
C PRO A 213 2.78 2.00 2.95
N ALA A 214 2.63 0.92 2.19
CA ALA A 214 2.40 0.99 0.76
C ALA A 214 1.36 -0.02 0.31
N PHE A 215 0.74 0.24 -0.83
CA PHE A 215 0.03 -0.77 -1.60
C PHE A 215 0.11 -0.43 -3.09
N ILE A 216 -0.07 -1.45 -3.91
CA ILE A 216 -0.13 -1.36 -5.37
C ILE A 216 -1.60 -1.31 -5.79
N GLN A 217 -1.93 -0.51 -6.80
CA GLN A 217 -3.21 -0.59 -7.51
C GLN A 217 -2.97 -0.91 -8.98
N GLU A 218 -3.53 -2.03 -9.43
CA GLU A 218 -3.62 -2.42 -10.83
C GLU A 218 -5.01 -2.04 -11.35
N THR A 219 -5.08 -1.05 -12.25
CA THR A 219 -6.35 -0.63 -12.87
C THR A 219 -6.43 -1.19 -14.29
N ASN A 220 -7.47 -1.97 -14.60
CA ASN A 220 -7.65 -2.47 -15.96
C ASN A 220 -7.85 -1.31 -16.95
N GLU A 221 -7.13 -1.32 -18.06
CA GLU A 221 -7.13 -0.27 -19.06
C GLU A 221 -8.49 -0.08 -19.76
N HIS A 222 -9.33 -1.11 -19.82
CA HIS A 222 -10.70 -1.01 -20.34
C HIS A 222 -11.56 -0.02 -19.54
N LEU A 223 -11.20 0.28 -18.29
CA LEU A 223 -11.91 1.27 -17.48
C LEU A 223 -11.65 2.70 -17.92
N PHE A 224 -10.57 2.98 -18.65
CA PHE A 224 -10.12 4.35 -18.92
C PHE A 224 -9.54 4.61 -20.33
N LYS A 225 -9.47 3.59 -21.18
CA LYS A 225 -9.15 3.70 -22.61
C LYS A 225 -10.39 3.45 -23.46
N ASN A 226 -10.40 4.00 -24.67
CA ASN A 226 -11.33 3.63 -25.72
C ASN A 226 -10.88 2.31 -26.38
N GLU A 227 -11.76 1.67 -27.17
CA GLU A 227 -11.45 0.41 -27.85
C GLU A 227 -10.25 0.50 -28.81
N ASP A 228 -9.96 1.69 -29.35
CA ASP A 228 -8.82 1.95 -30.22
C ASP A 228 -7.51 2.23 -29.44
N GLY A 229 -7.54 2.15 -28.10
CA GLY A 229 -6.40 2.40 -27.23
C GLY A 229 -6.12 3.88 -26.94
N THR A 230 -6.92 4.81 -27.47
CA THR A 230 -6.83 6.23 -27.12
C THR A 230 -7.37 6.50 -25.71
N PRO A 231 -6.95 7.57 -25.02
CA PRO A 231 -7.37 7.81 -23.66
C PRO A 231 -8.82 8.29 -23.60
N ASN A 232 -9.64 7.68 -22.75
CA ASN A 232 -10.96 8.19 -22.44
C ASN A 232 -10.85 9.20 -21.30
N VAL A 233 -10.63 10.48 -21.65
CA VAL A 233 -10.38 11.56 -20.68
C VAL A 233 -11.52 11.72 -19.66
N ALA A 234 -12.77 11.47 -20.07
CA ALA A 234 -13.92 11.54 -19.17
C ALA A 234 -13.86 10.43 -18.10
N GLN A 235 -13.54 9.20 -18.50
CA GLN A 235 -13.37 8.08 -17.56
C GLN A 235 -12.13 8.27 -16.68
N ILE A 236 -11.01 8.71 -17.24
CA ILE A 236 -9.79 9.05 -16.46
C ILE A 236 -10.14 10.05 -15.36
N ASN A 237 -10.84 11.15 -15.69
CA ASN A 237 -11.20 12.16 -14.69
C ASN A 237 -12.23 11.65 -13.68
N ARG A 238 -13.15 10.75 -14.06
CA ARG A 238 -14.07 10.09 -13.12
C ARG A 238 -13.31 9.22 -12.13
N LEU A 239 -12.45 8.32 -12.63
CA LEU A 239 -11.69 7.39 -11.79
C LEU A 239 -10.72 8.13 -10.88
N ARG A 240 -9.97 9.11 -11.39
CA ARG A 240 -8.98 9.82 -10.56
C ARG A 240 -9.63 10.56 -9.39
N ARG A 241 -10.86 11.08 -9.57
CA ARG A 241 -11.64 11.70 -8.49
C ARG A 241 -12.09 10.68 -7.47
N ALA A 242 -12.63 9.54 -7.93
CA ALA A 242 -13.00 8.45 -7.05
C ALA A 242 -11.81 7.94 -6.22
N PHE A 243 -10.63 7.79 -6.84
CA PHE A 243 -9.40 7.37 -6.16
C PHE A 243 -8.99 8.40 -5.10
N ALA A 244 -8.96 9.67 -5.46
CA ALA A 244 -8.59 10.75 -4.55
C ALA A 244 -9.56 10.89 -3.36
N GLU A 245 -10.87 10.83 -3.61
CA GLU A 245 -11.91 10.87 -2.58
C GLU A 245 -11.82 9.65 -1.66
N SER A 246 -11.63 8.45 -2.23
CA SER A 246 -11.50 7.21 -1.48
C SER A 246 -10.24 7.19 -0.61
N LEU A 247 -9.12 7.73 -1.11
CA LEU A 247 -7.90 7.93 -0.32
C LEU A 247 -8.12 8.88 0.85
N THR A 248 -8.80 10.00 0.60
CA THR A 248 -9.11 10.98 1.64
C THR A 248 -9.95 10.36 2.75
N GLN A 249 -11.02 9.64 2.39
CA GLN A 249 -11.88 8.96 3.35
C GLN A 249 -11.13 7.88 4.12
N THR A 250 -10.30 7.09 3.44
CA THR A 250 -9.44 6.09 4.09
C THR A 250 -8.55 6.71 5.15
N LEU A 251 -7.84 7.80 4.83
CA LEU A 251 -6.96 8.47 5.79
C LEU A 251 -7.74 9.09 6.97
N GLN A 252 -8.97 9.54 6.76
CA GLN A 252 -9.85 10.05 7.81
C GLN A 252 -10.30 8.91 8.74
N SER A 253 -10.85 7.83 8.19
CA SER A 253 -11.29 6.66 8.97
C SER A 253 -10.16 6.00 9.77
N LEU A 254 -8.95 5.92 9.20
CA LEU A 254 -7.77 5.42 9.93
C LEU A 254 -7.32 6.35 11.06
N GLN A 255 -7.54 7.66 10.94
CA GLN A 255 -7.25 8.61 12.03
C GLN A 255 -8.30 8.56 13.13
N GLU A 256 -9.58 8.43 12.76
CA GLU A 256 -10.68 8.31 13.71
C GLU A 256 -10.60 7.01 14.51
N SER A 257 -10.34 5.88 13.86
CA SER A 257 -10.13 4.59 14.54
C SER A 257 -8.92 4.60 15.48
N GLN A 258 -7.88 5.40 15.21
CA GLN A 258 -6.76 5.62 16.14
C GLN A 258 -7.11 6.55 17.31
N LYS A 259 -8.11 7.44 17.19
CA LYS A 259 -8.57 8.29 18.28
C LYS A 259 -9.46 7.55 19.27
N VAL A 260 -10.13 6.49 18.84
CA VAL A 260 -11.00 5.68 19.69
C VAL A 260 -10.22 4.53 20.34
N SER A 261 -9.59 4.80 21.48
CA SER A 261 -9.37 3.79 22.53
C SER A 261 -8.85 4.38 23.85
N MET A 262 -9.51 5.42 24.37
CA MET A 262 -9.39 5.81 25.78
C MET A 262 -10.80 5.98 26.33
N ILE A 263 -11.23 5.04 27.18
CA ILE A 263 -12.43 5.21 28.00
C ILE A 263 -12.07 6.13 29.17
N ASP A 264 -12.89 7.14 29.44
CA ASP A 264 -12.66 8.07 30.55
C ASP A 264 -13.22 7.47 31.84
N LEU A 265 -12.34 6.84 32.62
CA LEU A 265 -12.68 6.21 33.88
C LEU A 265 -12.62 7.25 35.01
N HIS A 266 -13.64 7.28 35.86
CA HIS A 266 -13.59 8.06 37.09
C HIS A 266 -12.43 7.58 37.98
N ILE A 267 -11.76 8.50 38.68
CA ILE A 267 -10.66 8.15 39.58
C ILE A 267 -11.20 7.33 40.75
N GLY A 268 -10.83 6.05 40.79
CA GLY A 268 -11.07 5.14 41.91
C GLY A 268 -9.97 5.24 42.97
N LYS A 269 -10.34 5.18 44.25
CA LYS A 269 -9.38 5.19 45.37
C LYS A 269 -9.33 3.81 46.02
N GLN A 270 -8.14 3.20 46.01
CA GLN A 270 -7.84 1.99 46.77
C GLN A 270 -8.02 2.23 48.27
N ALA A 271 -8.58 1.25 48.99
CA ALA A 271 -8.69 1.33 50.44
C ALA A 271 -7.58 0.57 51.16
N TYR A 272 -6.97 -0.42 50.50
CA TYR A 272 -5.82 -1.17 50.99
C TYR A 272 -4.66 -1.08 49.99
N ASP A 273 -3.46 -1.46 50.39
CA ASP A 273 -2.28 -1.50 49.51
C ASP A 273 -2.25 -2.74 48.60
N TYR A 274 -3.18 -3.69 48.78
CA TYR A 274 -3.28 -4.95 48.03
C TYR A 274 -4.58 -5.11 47.22
N ASP A 275 -5.48 -4.12 47.19
CA ASP A 275 -6.79 -4.20 46.52
C ASP A 275 -6.82 -3.56 45.11
N CYS A 276 -5.65 -3.34 44.53
CA CYS A 276 -5.52 -2.60 43.27
C CYS A 276 -6.30 -3.20 42.10
N GLY A 277 -6.35 -4.53 42.01
CA GLY A 277 -7.13 -5.24 41.00
C GLY A 277 -8.63 -5.13 41.22
N VAL A 278 -9.09 -5.17 42.48
CA VAL A 278 -10.50 -4.96 42.86
C VAL A 278 -10.95 -3.57 42.40
N GLN A 279 -10.20 -2.53 42.76
CA GLN A 279 -10.54 -1.15 42.39
C GLN A 279 -10.51 -0.95 40.87
N ALA A 280 -9.52 -1.52 40.18
CA ALA A 280 -9.43 -1.41 38.72
C ALA A 280 -10.64 -2.04 38.02
N LEU A 281 -11.00 -3.27 38.39
CA LEU A 281 -12.14 -3.97 37.80
C LEU A 281 -13.46 -3.27 38.11
N GLN A 282 -13.66 -2.86 39.37
CA GLN A 282 -14.86 -2.12 39.78
C GLN A 282 -15.01 -0.81 39.01
N THR A 283 -13.92 -0.08 38.77
CA THR A 283 -13.95 1.19 38.03
C THR A 283 -14.36 0.96 36.57
N VAL A 284 -13.87 -0.11 35.95
CA VAL A 284 -14.26 -0.49 34.58
C VAL A 284 -15.72 -0.96 34.54
N MET A 285 -16.16 -1.79 35.49
CA MET A 285 -17.55 -2.25 35.58
C MET A 285 -18.52 -1.07 35.74
N ASN A 286 -18.23 -0.14 36.64
CA ASN A 286 -19.02 1.07 36.84
C ASN A 286 -19.11 1.93 35.58
N TYR A 287 -18.02 2.06 34.81
CA TYR A 287 -18.05 2.77 33.53
C TYR A 287 -19.04 2.17 32.54
N TYR A 288 -19.22 0.85 32.55
CA TYR A 288 -20.21 0.14 31.75
C TYR A 288 -21.58 0.00 32.43
N GLY A 289 -21.81 0.71 33.54
CA GLY A 289 -23.10 0.73 34.25
C GLY A 289 -23.37 -0.50 35.12
N VAL A 290 -22.34 -1.30 35.42
CA VAL A 290 -22.43 -2.44 36.33
C VAL A 290 -21.92 -2.00 37.70
N GLU A 291 -22.85 -1.76 38.62
CA GLU A 291 -22.53 -1.45 40.01
C GLU A 291 -22.31 -2.74 40.80
N VAL A 292 -21.12 -2.91 41.37
CA VAL A 292 -20.77 -4.04 42.23
C VAL A 292 -20.25 -3.51 43.55
N ASP A 293 -20.69 -4.11 44.66
CA ASP A 293 -20.16 -3.79 45.98
C ASP A 293 -18.68 -4.19 46.08
N ARG A 294 -17.86 -3.31 46.66
CA ARG A 294 -16.40 -3.50 46.71
C ARG A 294 -16.02 -4.72 47.55
N ASP A 295 -16.68 -4.91 48.69
CA ASP A 295 -16.33 -5.98 49.63
C ASP A 295 -16.79 -7.33 49.06
N GLU A 296 -17.94 -7.36 48.39
CA GLU A 296 -18.41 -8.52 47.61
C GLU A 296 -17.45 -8.88 46.47
N LEU A 297 -16.99 -7.88 45.72
CA LEU A 297 -16.03 -8.09 44.63
C LEU A 297 -14.68 -8.57 45.16
N MET A 298 -14.23 -8.01 46.28
CA MET A 298 -12.98 -8.41 46.94
C MET A 298 -13.01 -9.88 47.40
N LEU A 299 -14.15 -10.33 47.95
CA LEU A 299 -14.39 -11.73 48.31
C LEU A 299 -14.44 -12.64 47.08
N THR A 300 -15.16 -12.23 46.04
CA THR A 300 -15.30 -12.98 44.78
C THR A 300 -13.96 -13.18 44.08
N LEU A 301 -13.11 -12.15 44.12
CA LEU A 301 -11.78 -12.18 43.53
C LEU A 301 -10.76 -12.94 44.39
N GLY A 302 -11.10 -13.30 45.64
CA GLY A 302 -10.16 -13.93 46.57
C GLY A 302 -8.94 -13.05 46.86
N THR A 303 -9.14 -11.73 46.93
CA THR A 303 -8.05 -10.77 47.14
C THR A 303 -7.59 -10.79 48.61
N THR A 304 -6.29 -10.96 48.84
CA THR A 304 -5.69 -10.98 50.19
C THR A 304 -4.43 -10.12 50.27
N GLU A 305 -3.97 -9.83 51.48
CA GLU A 305 -2.72 -9.09 51.72
C GLU A 305 -1.49 -9.85 51.18
N ASP A 306 -1.48 -11.19 51.30
CA ASP A 306 -0.35 -12.02 50.89
C ASP A 306 -0.22 -12.19 49.36
N SER A 307 -1.34 -12.18 48.63
CA SER A 307 -1.35 -12.52 47.19
C SER A 307 -1.98 -11.49 46.26
N GLY A 308 -2.56 -10.40 46.79
CA GLY A 308 -3.28 -9.40 46.00
C GLY A 308 -4.45 -10.00 45.22
N THR A 309 -4.83 -9.36 44.11
CA THR A 309 -5.92 -9.80 43.23
C THR A 309 -5.40 -10.73 42.11
N PRO A 310 -5.84 -11.99 42.04
CA PRO A 310 -5.48 -12.90 40.95
C PRO A 310 -6.11 -12.49 39.59
N PRO A 311 -5.32 -12.36 38.51
CA PRO A 311 -5.85 -11.95 37.20
C PRO A 311 -6.93 -12.88 36.63
N GLN A 312 -6.80 -14.19 36.83
CA GLN A 312 -7.79 -15.18 36.37
C GLN A 312 -9.13 -15.02 37.08
N ALA A 313 -9.11 -14.62 38.36
CA ALA A 313 -10.32 -14.32 39.11
C ALA A 313 -10.99 -13.04 38.58
N MET A 314 -10.22 -12.03 38.15
CA MET A 314 -10.76 -10.82 37.52
C MET A 314 -11.48 -11.13 36.20
N ILE A 315 -10.90 -11.99 35.36
CA ILE A 315 -11.52 -12.43 34.11
C ILE A 315 -12.81 -13.21 34.39
N ALA A 316 -12.76 -14.18 35.31
CA ALA A 316 -13.93 -14.98 35.66
C ALA A 316 -15.06 -14.14 36.26
N ALA A 317 -14.72 -13.18 37.15
CA ALA A 317 -15.67 -12.23 37.71
C ALA A 317 -16.29 -11.37 36.59
N ALA A 318 -15.48 -10.76 35.72
CA ALA A 318 -15.99 -9.97 34.60
C ALA A 318 -16.95 -10.77 33.70
N GLN A 319 -16.61 -12.02 33.36
CA GLN A 319 -17.46 -12.91 32.59
C GLN A 319 -18.79 -13.22 33.29
N SER A 320 -18.78 -13.39 34.62
CA SER A 320 -20.01 -13.61 35.39
C SER A 320 -20.96 -12.40 35.37
N TYR A 321 -20.43 -11.20 35.15
CA TYR A 321 -21.19 -9.96 34.95
C TYR A 321 -21.52 -9.66 33.48
N GLY A 322 -21.25 -10.59 32.55
CA GLY A 322 -21.63 -10.47 31.14
C GLY A 322 -20.64 -9.71 30.26
N PHE A 323 -19.41 -9.50 30.71
CA PHE A 323 -18.33 -8.94 29.89
C PHE A 323 -17.62 -10.05 29.09
N GLU A 324 -17.32 -9.80 27.81
CA GLU A 324 -16.60 -10.71 26.90
C GLU A 324 -15.14 -10.30 26.67
#